data_AF-A0A932SZ13-F1
#
_entry.id   AF-A0A932SZ13-F1
#
_cell.length_a   1.000
_cell.length_b   1.000
_cell.length_c   1.000
_cell.angle_alpha   90.00
_cell.angle_beta   90.00
_cell.angle_gamma   90.00
#
_symmetry.space_group_name_H-M   'P 1'
#
loop_
_entity.id
_entity.type
_entity.pdbx_description
1 polymer ?
#
loop_
_entity_poly.entity_id
_entity_poly.type
_entity_poly.pdbx_seq_one_letter_code
_entity_poly.pdbx_strand_id
1 'polypeptide(L)'
;MTRGETEYIPDDGLGVAGICAKPSPELLKLQADVIAAAEPFNLRGGPIGAFTAGHDNPAIDEALIQYGSAFEQIGAGAKFNPHVSTGNAPTTYLDQMIAEPFENFTFSPAGAAVYQLGPFGTAAKKLKAWDLKH
;
A
#
# COMPACT_ATOMS: atom_id res chain seq x y z
N MET A 1 8.45 15.29 -3.75
CA MET A 1 8.90 13.88 -3.82
C MET A 1 9.32 13.58 -5.25
N THR A 2 10.29 12.70 -5.43
CA THR A 2 10.72 12.24 -6.76
C THR A 2 10.30 10.79 -6.92
N ARG A 3 9.58 10.47 -7.99
CA ARG A 3 9.29 9.09 -8.37
C ARG A 3 10.59 8.38 -8.77
N GLY A 4 10.76 7.15 -8.31
CA GLY A 4 11.82 6.24 -8.74
C GLY A 4 11.20 5.00 -9.32
N GLU A 5 11.34 4.83 -10.63
CA GLU A 5 11.23 3.53 -11.31
C GLU A 5 9.86 2.83 -11.24
N THR A 6 9.74 1.75 -12.01
CA THR A 6 8.66 0.77 -11.94
C THR A 6 9.23 -0.52 -11.39
N GLU A 7 8.50 -1.16 -10.48
CA GLU A 7 8.88 -2.47 -9.94
C GLU A 7 7.67 -3.39 -9.84
N TYR A 8 7.87 -4.63 -9.42
CA TYR A 8 6.78 -5.48 -8.98
C TYR A 8 7.16 -6.34 -7.78
N ILE A 9 6.15 -6.70 -6.99
CA ILE A 9 6.27 -7.69 -5.90
C ILE A 9 5.76 -9.04 -6.43
N PRO A 10 6.60 -10.08 -6.56
CA PRO A 10 6.18 -11.39 -7.04
C PRO A 10 5.36 -12.17 -6.01
N ASP A 11 4.39 -12.94 -6.51
CA ASP A 11 3.63 -13.95 -5.77
C ASP A 11 3.19 -15.09 -6.72
N ASP A 12 3.80 -16.26 -6.59
CA ASP A 12 3.55 -17.50 -7.36
C ASP A 12 3.19 -17.32 -8.85
N GLY A 13 4.12 -16.77 -9.64
CA GLY A 13 3.95 -16.56 -11.08
C GLY A 13 3.07 -15.38 -11.47
N LEU A 14 2.41 -14.73 -10.50
CA LEU A 14 1.82 -13.41 -10.60
C LEU A 14 2.73 -12.37 -9.92
N GLY A 15 2.47 -11.10 -10.17
CA GLY A 15 3.10 -10.02 -9.42
C GLY A 15 2.21 -8.79 -9.37
N VAL A 16 2.43 -7.95 -8.37
CA VAL A 16 1.78 -6.63 -8.25
C VAL A 16 2.75 -5.58 -8.76
N ALA A 17 2.42 -4.96 -9.89
CA ALA A 17 3.16 -3.84 -10.45
C ALA A 17 3.01 -2.60 -9.58
N GLY A 18 4.09 -1.84 -9.42
CA GLY A 18 4.17 -0.66 -8.59
C GLY A 18 4.89 0.50 -9.27
N ILE A 19 4.38 1.70 -8.99
CA ILE A 19 5.04 2.97 -9.24
C ILE A 19 5.64 3.44 -7.92
N CYS A 20 6.96 3.58 -7.83
CA CYS A 20 7.60 3.81 -6.54
C CYS A 20 8.06 5.25 -6.35
N ALA A 21 7.95 5.74 -5.13
CA ALA A 21 8.63 6.95 -4.71
C ALA A 21 9.97 6.56 -4.09
N LYS A 22 11.02 7.36 -4.28
CA LYS A 22 12.26 7.11 -3.55
C LYS A 22 12.04 7.39 -2.06
N PRO A 23 12.36 6.47 -1.14
CA PRO A 23 12.31 6.74 0.29
C PRO A 23 13.16 7.97 0.62
N SER A 24 12.63 8.82 1.49
CA SER A 24 13.32 10.01 2.01
C SER A 24 13.16 10.06 3.54
N PRO A 25 14.06 10.73 4.27
CA PRO A 25 13.91 10.90 5.72
C PRO A 25 12.55 11.49 6.12
N GLU A 26 12.02 12.43 5.34
CA GLU A 26 10.73 13.08 5.57
C GLU A 26 9.57 12.09 5.39
N LEU A 27 9.64 11.23 4.37
CA LEU A 27 8.60 10.25 4.10
C LEU A 27 8.63 9.09 5.11
N LEU A 28 9.83 8.68 5.55
CA LEU A 28 9.99 7.71 6.64
C LEU A 28 9.47 8.28 7.97
N LYS A 29 9.75 9.55 8.25
CA LYS A 29 9.18 10.25 9.41
C LYS A 29 7.66 10.32 9.33
N LEU A 30 7.09 10.65 8.17
CA LEU A 30 5.64 10.68 7.98
C LEU A 30 5.01 9.32 8.28
N GLN A 31 5.60 8.22 7.79
CA GLN A 31 5.12 6.87 8.10
C GLN A 31 5.14 6.62 9.61
N ALA A 32 6.27 6.91 10.27
CA ALA A 32 6.41 6.70 11.71
C ALA A 32 5.40 7.52 12.52
N ASP A 33 5.17 8.79 12.16
CA ASP A 33 4.21 9.66 12.82
C ASP A 33 2.77 9.16 12.64
N VAL A 34 2.41 8.63 11.46
CA VAL A 34 1.10 8.02 11.21
C VAL A 34 0.90 6.75 12.04
N ILE A 35 1.91 5.86 12.10
CA ILE A 35 1.85 4.64 12.92
C ILE A 35 1.68 5.00 14.39
N ALA A 36 2.48 5.92 14.92
CA ALA A 36 2.40 6.36 16.30
C ALA A 36 1.05 7.01 16.64
N ALA A 37 0.48 7.79 15.72
CA ALA A 37 -0.85 8.38 15.89
C ALA A 37 -1.99 7.35 15.88
N ALA A 38 -1.82 6.26 15.12
CA ALA A 38 -2.81 5.17 15.04
C ALA A 38 -2.70 4.16 16.19
N GLU A 39 -1.52 4.02 16.80
CA GLU A 39 -1.21 3.01 17.82
C GLU A 39 -2.28 2.86 18.93
N PRO A 40 -2.82 3.94 19.55
CA PRO A 40 -3.82 3.82 20.61
C PRO A 40 -5.17 3.22 20.14
N PHE A 41 -5.41 3.20 18.83
CA PHE A 41 -6.65 2.74 18.21
C PHE A 41 -6.50 1.39 17.51
N ASN A 42 -5.29 0.82 17.49
CA ASN A 42 -5.01 -0.41 16.77
C ASN A 42 -5.66 -1.63 17.46
N LEU A 43 -6.57 -2.29 16.74
CA LEU A 43 -7.12 -3.59 17.11
C LEU A 43 -6.55 -4.67 16.18
N ARG A 44 -5.72 -5.56 16.73
CA ARG A 44 -5.21 -6.72 15.98
C ARG A 44 -6.26 -7.82 15.92
N GLY A 45 -6.36 -8.51 14.78
CA GLY A 45 -7.33 -9.57 14.58
C GLY A 45 -8.79 -9.09 14.51
N GLY A 46 -9.01 -7.85 14.05
CA GLY A 46 -10.36 -7.34 13.80
C GLY A 46 -11.14 -8.24 12.82
N PRO A 47 -12.49 -8.27 12.91
CA PRO A 47 -13.31 -9.14 12.07
C PRO A 47 -13.31 -8.68 10.60
N ILE A 48 -13.65 -9.57 9.66
CA ILE A 48 -13.75 -9.21 8.23
C ILE A 48 -14.74 -8.06 7.97
N GLY A 49 -15.74 -7.86 8.85
CA GLY A 49 -16.66 -6.72 8.80
C GLY A 49 -16.00 -5.35 9.02
N ALA A 50 -14.72 -5.30 9.43
CA ALA A 50 -13.92 -4.07 9.43
C ALA A 50 -13.49 -3.64 8.02
N PHE A 51 -13.49 -4.55 7.05
CA PHE A 51 -13.26 -4.27 5.64
C PHE A 51 -14.58 -3.91 4.94
N THR A 52 -14.54 -3.40 3.71
CA THR A 52 -15.77 -2.98 3.01
C THR A 52 -16.67 -4.14 2.61
N ALA A 53 -16.11 -5.34 2.45
CA ALA A 53 -16.82 -6.57 2.14
C ALA A 53 -15.97 -7.79 2.55
N GLY A 54 -16.63 -8.87 2.96
CA GLY A 54 -16.01 -10.19 3.05
C GLY A 54 -16.04 -10.90 1.69
N HIS A 55 -15.34 -12.02 1.60
CA HIS A 55 -15.29 -12.85 0.41
C HIS A 55 -16.11 -14.12 0.63
N ASP A 56 -16.56 -14.75 -0.47
CA ASP A 56 -17.19 -16.08 -0.42
C ASP A 56 -16.20 -17.21 -0.06
N ASN A 57 -14.94 -16.86 0.25
CA ASN A 57 -13.88 -17.76 0.63
C ASN A 57 -13.27 -17.35 1.99
N PRO A 58 -13.57 -18.08 3.08
CA PRO A 58 -13.07 -17.78 4.41
C PRO A 58 -11.53 -17.75 4.54
N ALA A 59 -10.82 -18.51 3.70
CA ALA A 59 -9.35 -18.51 3.72
C ALA A 59 -8.77 -17.19 3.20
N ILE A 60 -9.45 -16.54 2.25
CA ILE A 60 -9.06 -15.21 1.76
C ILE A 60 -9.32 -14.15 2.85
N ASP A 61 -10.47 -14.24 3.53
CA ASP A 61 -10.80 -13.36 4.65
C ASP A 61 -9.77 -13.48 5.78
N GLU A 62 -9.40 -14.71 6.15
CA GLU A 62 -8.35 -14.96 7.15
C GLU A 62 -7.00 -14.38 6.72
N ALA A 63 -6.58 -14.63 5.47
CA ALA A 63 -5.33 -14.09 4.95
C ALA A 63 -5.31 -12.55 4.98
N LEU A 64 -6.41 -11.89 4.63
CA LEU A 64 -6.53 -10.44 4.64
C LEU A 64 -6.51 -9.86 6.06
N ILE A 65 -7.19 -10.50 7.02
CA ILE A 65 -7.16 -10.12 8.44
C ILE A 65 -5.73 -10.24 8.99
N GLN A 66 -5.04 -11.35 8.69
CA GLN A 66 -3.66 -11.56 9.11
C GLN A 66 -2.72 -10.53 8.51
N TYR A 67 -2.85 -10.26 7.20
CA TYR A 67 -2.08 -9.23 6.51
C TYR A 67 -2.23 -7.86 7.17
N GLY A 68 -3.47 -7.41 7.39
CA GLY A 68 -3.74 -6.12 8.06
C GLY A 68 -3.17 -6.07 9.49
N SER A 69 -3.31 -7.17 10.24
CA SER A 69 -2.82 -7.27 11.63
C SER A 69 -1.29 -7.27 11.73
N ALA A 70 -0.60 -7.74 10.69
CA ALA A 70 0.84 -7.86 10.64
C ALA A 70 1.56 -6.72 9.89
N PHE A 71 0.81 -5.82 9.24
CA PHE A 71 1.34 -4.94 8.21
C PHE A 71 2.51 -4.08 8.68
N GLU A 72 2.43 -3.51 9.88
CA GLU A 72 3.52 -2.71 10.45
C GLU A 72 4.83 -3.51 10.61
N GLN A 73 4.76 -4.80 10.94
CA GLN A 73 5.96 -5.63 11.10
C GLN A 73 6.65 -5.94 9.77
N ILE A 74 5.89 -5.93 8.67
CA ILE A 74 6.38 -6.32 7.34
C ILE A 74 6.64 -5.13 6.41
N GLY A 75 6.04 -3.96 6.67
CA GLY A 75 6.06 -2.79 5.78
C GLY A 75 6.53 -1.47 6.39
N ALA A 76 6.95 -1.43 7.66
CA ALA A 76 7.43 -0.20 8.30
C ALA A 76 8.96 -0.03 8.28
N GLY A 77 9.40 1.22 8.41
CA GLY A 77 10.80 1.58 8.63
C GLY A 77 11.72 1.15 7.49
N ALA A 78 12.75 0.35 7.78
CA ALA A 78 13.68 -0.13 6.77
C ALA A 78 13.03 -1.04 5.70
N LYS A 79 11.85 -1.59 5.97
CA LYS A 79 11.06 -2.39 5.01
C LYS A 79 10.06 -1.54 4.22
N PHE A 80 10.01 -0.24 4.50
CA PHE A 80 9.04 0.63 3.85
C PHE A 80 9.40 0.84 2.39
N ASN A 81 8.48 0.40 1.53
CA ASN A 81 8.54 0.56 0.10
C ASN A 81 7.36 1.43 -0.36
N PRO A 82 7.52 2.77 -0.42
CA PRO A 82 6.43 3.67 -0.78
C PRO A 82 6.11 3.56 -2.27
N HIS A 83 4.96 2.98 -2.60
CA HIS A 83 4.53 2.78 -3.97
C HIS A 83 3.02 2.93 -4.14
N VAL A 84 2.60 3.05 -5.40
CA VAL A 84 1.21 2.91 -5.83
C VAL A 84 1.14 1.67 -6.71
N SER A 85 0.36 0.67 -6.28
CA SER A 85 0.09 -0.51 -7.10
C SER A 85 -0.72 -0.11 -8.33
N THR A 86 -0.29 -0.54 -9.52
CA THR A 86 -0.95 -0.24 -10.81
C THR A 86 -1.76 -1.41 -11.35
N GLY A 87 -1.52 -2.63 -10.86
CA GLY A 87 -2.29 -3.81 -11.22
C GLY A 87 -1.51 -5.11 -11.02
N ASN A 88 -2.15 -6.23 -11.32
CA ASN A 88 -1.55 -7.56 -11.27
C ASN A 88 -1.34 -8.10 -12.69
N ALA A 89 -0.23 -8.79 -12.91
CA ALA A 89 0.03 -9.49 -14.17
C ALA A 89 0.96 -10.70 -13.96
N PRO A 90 1.04 -11.64 -14.92
CA PRO A 90 2.06 -12.69 -14.90
C PRO A 90 3.47 -12.10 -14.84
N THR A 91 4.36 -12.71 -14.07
CA THR A 91 5.74 -12.20 -13.90
C THR A 91 6.49 -12.06 -15.23
N THR A 92 6.23 -12.96 -16.18
CA THR A 92 6.81 -12.88 -17.54
C THR A 92 6.45 -11.61 -18.30
N TYR A 93 5.24 -11.07 -18.09
CA TYR A 93 4.84 -9.78 -18.64
C TYR A 93 5.48 -8.63 -17.85
N LEU A 94 5.52 -8.74 -16.52
CA LEU A 94 6.09 -7.71 -15.67
C LEU A 94 7.60 -7.54 -15.86
N ASP A 95 8.31 -8.62 -16.15
CA ASP A 95 9.73 -8.60 -16.52
C ASP A 95 9.97 -7.76 -17.78
N GLN A 96 9.08 -7.86 -18.77
CA GLN A 96 9.14 -7.04 -19.98
C GLN A 96 8.82 -5.59 -19.66
N MET A 97 7.77 -5.34 -18.86
CA MET A 97 7.36 -4.01 -18.45
C MET A 97 8.46 -3.26 -17.69
N ILE A 98 9.18 -3.91 -16.77
CA ILE A 98 10.28 -3.27 -16.02
C ILE A 98 11.48 -2.95 -16.93
N ALA A 99 11.69 -3.73 -17.99
CA ALA A 99 12.75 -3.46 -18.95
C ALA A 99 12.48 -2.22 -19.83
N GLU A 100 11.22 -1.74 -19.87
CA GLU A 100 10.88 -0.54 -20.61
C GLU A 100 11.39 0.73 -19.88
N PRO A 101 11.88 1.74 -20.61
CA PRO A 101 12.30 2.99 -20.00
C PRO A 101 11.14 3.68 -19.28
N PHE A 102 11.37 4.07 -18.03
CA PHE A 102 10.41 4.83 -17.25
C PHE A 102 10.93 6.24 -16.95
N GLU A 103 10.22 7.28 -17.39
CA GLU A 103 10.60 8.67 -17.15
C GLU A 103 10.22 9.12 -15.74
N ASN A 104 11.23 9.39 -14.92
CA ASN A 104 11.01 9.92 -13.57
C ASN A 104 10.35 11.30 -13.62
N PHE A 105 9.41 11.53 -12.70
CA PHE A 105 8.78 12.83 -12.51
C PHE A 105 8.74 13.24 -11.04
N THR A 106 8.57 14.53 -10.82
CA THR A 106 8.39 15.12 -9.50
C THR A 106 6.91 15.36 -9.22
N PHE A 107 6.53 15.20 -7.96
CA PHE A 107 5.18 15.51 -7.51
C PHE A 107 5.21 15.98 -6.06
N SER A 108 4.15 16.65 -5.67
CA SER A 108 3.88 17.05 -4.29
C SER A 108 2.50 16.54 -3.87
N PRO A 109 2.33 16.09 -2.62
CA PRO A 109 1.02 15.66 -2.16
C PRO A 109 0.08 16.86 -2.11
N ALA A 110 -1.11 16.72 -2.72
CA ALA A 110 -2.16 17.74 -2.62
C ALA A 110 -3.00 17.60 -1.33
N GLY A 111 -2.91 16.46 -0.67
CA GLY A 111 -3.72 16.09 0.49
C GLY A 111 -3.39 14.71 1.00
N ALA A 112 -4.13 14.29 2.03
CA ALA A 112 -4.10 12.94 2.58
C ALA A 112 -5.53 12.45 2.83
N ALA A 113 -5.73 11.14 2.86
CA ALA A 113 -7.03 10.55 3.16
C ALA A 113 -6.89 9.19 3.84
N VAL A 114 -7.85 8.88 4.72
CA VAL A 114 -8.01 7.57 5.35
C VAL A 114 -9.09 6.80 4.61
N TYR A 115 -8.80 5.55 4.29
CA TYR A 115 -9.70 4.63 3.60
C TYR A 115 -9.96 3.40 4.47
N GLN A 116 -11.20 2.92 4.41
CA GLN A 116 -11.52 1.55 4.79
C GLN A 116 -11.05 0.63 3.66
N LEU A 117 -10.30 -0.39 4.03
CA LEU A 117 -9.77 -1.36 3.07
C LEU A 117 -10.89 -2.27 2.54
N GLY A 118 -10.83 -2.59 1.26
CA GLY A 118 -11.72 -3.56 0.62
C GLY A 118 -11.00 -4.86 0.27
N PRO A 119 -11.60 -5.67 -0.62
CA PRO A 119 -10.97 -6.86 -1.17
C PRO A 119 -9.52 -6.60 -1.60
N PHE A 120 -8.66 -7.58 -1.34
CA PHE A 120 -7.22 -7.53 -1.65
C PHE A 120 -6.45 -6.34 -1.04
N GLY A 121 -6.95 -5.76 0.07
CA GLY A 121 -6.27 -4.65 0.75
C GLY A 121 -6.35 -3.32 0.00
N THR A 122 -7.28 -3.20 -0.96
CA THR A 122 -7.46 -1.98 -1.76
C THR A 122 -8.03 -0.82 -0.93
N ALA A 123 -7.61 0.41 -1.22
CA ALA A 123 -8.23 1.62 -0.67
C ALA A 123 -9.65 1.82 -1.26
N ALA A 124 -10.66 1.15 -0.70
CA ALA A 124 -11.96 0.99 -1.34
C ALA A 124 -12.98 2.08 -0.97
N LYS A 125 -13.11 2.39 0.33
CA LYS A 125 -14.08 3.41 0.80
C LYS A 125 -13.37 4.52 1.55
N LYS A 126 -13.40 5.73 0.98
CA LYS A 126 -12.87 6.93 1.63
C LYS A 126 -13.68 7.27 2.88
N LEU A 127 -13.01 7.36 4.03
CA LEU A 127 -13.62 7.74 5.31
C LEU A 127 -13.47 9.23 5.58
N LYS A 128 -12.26 9.77 5.37
CA LYS A 128 -11.94 11.18 5.59
C LYS A 128 -10.81 11.61 4.66
N ALA A 129 -10.84 12.86 4.24
CA ALA A 129 -9.76 13.50 3.50
C ALA A 129 -9.45 14.87 4.09
N TRP A 130 -8.21 15.29 3.89
CA TRP A 130 -7.68 16.60 4.24
C TRP A 130 -6.91 17.14 3.05
N ASP A 131 -7.21 18.38 2.65
CA ASP A 131 -6.39 19.10 1.69
C ASP A 131 -5.17 19.65 2.42
N LEU A 132 -3.99 19.50 1.83
CA LEU A 132 -2.80 20.21 2.25
C LEU A 132 -2.87 21.61 1.64
N LYS A 133 -3.80 22.44 2.16
CA LYS A 133 -3.83 23.85 1.79
C LYS A 133 -2.59 24.51 2.38
N HIS A 134 -1.73 24.98 1.49
CA HIS A 134 -0.65 25.92 1.82
C HIS A 134 -1.24 27.28 2.19
#